data_AF-A0A661EN03-F1
#
_entry.id   AF-A0A661EN03-F1
#
_cell.length_a   1.000
_cell.length_b   1.000
_cell.length_c   1.000
_cell.angle_alpha   90.00
_cell.angle_beta   90.00
_cell.angle_gamma   90.00
#
_symmetry.space_group_name_H-M   'P 1'
#
loop_
_entity.id
_entity.type
_entity.pdbx_description
1 polymer ?
#
loop_
_entity_poly.entity_id
_entity_poly.type
_entity_poly.pdbx_seq_one_letter_code
_entity_poly.pdbx_strand_id
1 'polypeptide(L)'
;PETSAVQFGIALDGVQGFSTARSDIGGMFMTAAVLSFLGLRGGKFAAGYLNAVAIMMALVASGRVIGFALDGVVQMSVVQFVFEIIFMVVMVTAARSVSASDLQ
;
A
#
# COMPACT_ATOMS: atom_id res chain seq x y z
N PRO A 1 26.15 12.91 4.39
CA PRO A 1 24.84 12.21 4.40
C PRO A 1 23.81 12.87 3.48
N GLU A 2 23.62 14.19 3.59
CA GLU A 2 22.60 14.94 2.83
C GLU A 2 22.86 14.95 1.32
N THR A 3 24.12 15.15 0.91
CA THR A 3 24.52 15.09 -0.50
C THR A 3 24.22 13.73 -1.14
N SER A 4 24.41 12.63 -0.39
CA SER A 4 24.10 11.27 -0.86
C SER A 4 22.60 11.05 -0.98
N ALA A 5 21.80 11.52 0.00
CA ALA A 5 20.35 11.38 -0.03
C ALA A 5 19.72 12.12 -1.22
N VAL A 6 20.25 13.29 -1.58
CA VAL A 6 19.85 14.03 -2.79
C VAL A 6 20.25 13.27 -4.06
N GLN A 7 21.47 12.73 -4.12
CA GLN A 7 21.97 12.01 -5.29
C GLN A 7 21.18 10.72 -5.60
N PHE A 8 20.69 10.04 -4.55
CA PHE A 8 19.83 8.86 -4.67
C PHE A 8 18.33 9.19 -4.75
N GLY A 9 17.94 10.47 -4.74
CA GLY A 9 16.53 10.89 -4.78
C GLY A 9 15.72 10.45 -3.56
N ILE A 10 16.38 10.18 -2.44
CA ILE A 10 15.77 9.82 -1.14
C ILE A 10 15.26 11.08 -0.44
N ALA A 11 15.99 12.19 -0.59
CA ALA A 11 15.51 13.50 -0.17
C ALA A 11 14.38 13.97 -1.12
N LEU A 12 13.29 14.48 -0.56
CA LEU A 12 12.20 15.15 -1.27
C LEU A 12 12.62 16.55 -1.72
N ASP A 13 13.70 16.61 -2.48
CA ASP A 13 14.28 17.84 -3.02
C ASP A 13 14.63 17.67 -4.50
N GLY A 14 14.45 18.73 -5.27
CA GLY A 14 14.68 18.75 -6.71
C GLY A 14 13.76 17.84 -7.54
N VAL A 15 13.89 17.94 -8.86
CA VAL A 15 13.04 17.21 -9.82
C VAL A 15 13.16 15.69 -9.65
N GLN A 16 14.36 15.19 -9.36
CA GLN A 16 14.62 13.76 -9.18
C GLN A 16 13.90 13.21 -7.95
N GLY A 17 14.03 13.84 -6.77
CA GLY A 17 13.37 13.40 -5.54
C GLY A 17 11.84 13.39 -5.66
N PHE A 18 11.26 14.46 -6.22
CA PHE A 18 9.81 14.50 -6.49
C PHE A 18 9.36 13.50 -7.56
N SER A 19 10.21 13.15 -8.52
CA SER A 19 9.91 12.10 -9.49
C SER A 19 9.90 10.73 -8.83
N THR A 20 10.90 10.41 -8.01
CA THR A 20 10.98 9.16 -7.24
C THR A 20 9.76 9.02 -6.33
N ALA A 21 9.46 10.03 -5.52
CA ALA A 21 8.32 9.99 -4.61
C ALA A 21 6.98 9.77 -5.34
N ARG A 22 6.76 10.42 -6.49
CA ARG A 22 5.52 10.22 -7.27
C ARG A 22 5.46 8.85 -7.93
N SER A 23 6.59 8.34 -8.42
CA SER A 23 6.67 7.01 -9.03
C SER A 23 6.42 5.93 -7.99
N ASP A 24 7.08 6.02 -6.84
CA ASP A 24 7.05 4.95 -5.85
C ASP A 24 5.75 4.99 -5.04
N ILE A 25 5.37 6.16 -4.52
CA ILE A 25 4.12 6.31 -3.75
C ILE A 25 2.92 6.28 -4.70
N GLY A 26 2.94 7.08 -5.77
CA GLY A 26 1.82 7.14 -6.71
C GLY A 26 1.62 5.84 -7.47
N GLY A 27 2.71 5.20 -7.91
CA GLY A 27 2.66 3.89 -8.56
C GLY A 27 2.10 2.81 -7.64
N MET A 28 2.51 2.80 -6.36
CA MET A 28 1.97 1.90 -5.34
C MET A 28 0.44 2.03 -5.24
N PHE A 29 -0.09 3.24 -5.04
CA PHE A 29 -1.55 3.42 -4.95
C PHE A 29 -2.29 3.11 -6.26
N MET A 30 -1.68 3.42 -7.42
CA MET A 30 -2.29 3.15 -8.71
C MET A 30 -2.34 1.65 -9.02
N THR A 31 -1.28 0.90 -8.70
CA THR A 31 -1.28 -0.57 -8.75
C THR A 31 -2.34 -1.15 -7.83
N ALA A 32 -2.44 -0.67 -6.59
CA ALA A 32 -3.47 -1.12 -5.65
C ALA A 32 -4.88 -0.89 -6.20
N ALA A 33 -5.14 0.26 -6.81
CA ALA A 33 -6.43 0.58 -7.44
C ALA A 33 -6.76 -0.36 -8.61
N VAL A 34 -5.80 -0.59 -9.51
CA VAL A 34 -5.98 -1.48 -10.67
C VAL A 34 -6.23 -2.93 -10.21
N LEU A 35 -5.42 -3.45 -9.30
CA LEU A 35 -5.59 -4.82 -8.78
C LEU A 35 -6.92 -4.97 -8.03
N SER A 36 -7.32 -3.97 -7.24
CA SER A 36 -8.62 -3.98 -6.58
C SER A 36 -9.76 -4.04 -7.61
N PHE A 37 -9.70 -3.20 -8.64
CA PHE A 37 -10.71 -3.19 -9.71
C PHE A 37 -10.79 -4.53 -10.45
N LEU A 38 -9.64 -5.11 -10.81
CA LEU A 38 -9.58 -6.43 -11.45
C LEU A 38 -10.11 -7.54 -10.53
N GLY A 39 -9.80 -7.47 -9.25
CA GLY A 39 -10.32 -8.38 -8.23
C GLY A 39 -11.83 -8.31 -8.08
N LEU A 40 -12.41 -7.10 -8.11
CA LEU A 40 -13.86 -6.89 -7.99
C LEU A 40 -14.65 -7.30 -9.25
N ARG A 41 -14.02 -7.31 -10.42
CA ARG A 41 -14.67 -7.70 -11.68
C ARG A 41 -14.94 -9.22 -11.80
N GLY A 42 -14.39 -10.01 -10.88
CA GLY A 42 -14.59 -11.46 -10.81
C GLY A 42 -13.71 -12.27 -11.78
N GLY A 43 -13.82 -13.61 -11.70
CA GLY A 43 -13.06 -14.56 -12.50
C GLY A 43 -11.99 -15.31 -11.70
N LYS A 44 -11.31 -16.27 -12.36
CA LYS A 44 -10.44 -17.28 -11.73
C LYS A 44 -9.35 -16.75 -10.79
N PHE A 45 -8.92 -15.50 -10.95
CA PHE A 45 -7.82 -14.88 -10.18
C PHE A 45 -8.28 -13.72 -9.31
N ALA A 46 -9.59 -13.49 -9.19
CA ALA A 46 -10.15 -12.35 -8.49
C ALA A 46 -9.70 -12.27 -7.03
N ALA A 47 -9.80 -13.39 -6.29
CA ALA A 47 -9.29 -13.47 -4.92
C ALA A 47 -7.78 -13.23 -4.83
N GLY A 48 -7.01 -13.68 -5.83
CA GLY A 48 -5.56 -13.46 -5.92
C GLY A 48 -5.19 -11.98 -6.02
N TYR A 49 -5.91 -11.21 -6.85
CA TYR A 49 -5.68 -9.77 -6.97
C TYR A 49 -6.00 -9.01 -5.67
N LEU A 50 -7.10 -9.36 -5.01
CA LEU A 50 -7.48 -8.75 -3.73
C LEU A 50 -6.49 -9.10 -2.61
N ASN A 51 -5.98 -10.34 -2.59
CA ASN A 51 -4.92 -10.75 -1.66
C ASN A 51 -3.61 -9.98 -1.89
N ALA A 52 -3.23 -9.74 -3.15
CA ALA A 52 -2.05 -8.94 -3.46
C ALA A 52 -2.16 -7.51 -2.89
N VAL A 53 -3.33 -6.88 -3.04
CA VAL A 53 -3.60 -5.55 -2.44
C VAL A 53 -3.57 -5.62 -0.91
N ALA A 54 -4.15 -6.65 -0.30
CA ALA A 54 -4.11 -6.83 1.15
C ALA A 54 -2.66 -6.94 1.68
N ILE A 55 -1.81 -7.74 1.03
CA ILE A 55 -0.39 -7.89 1.40
C ILE A 55 0.33 -6.55 1.26
N MET A 56 0.08 -5.84 0.18
CA MET A 56 0.65 -4.51 -0.05
C MET A 56 0.28 -3.53 1.07
N MET A 57 -1.00 -3.46 1.46
CA MET A 57 -1.44 -2.62 2.58
C MET A 57 -0.83 -3.06 3.91
N ALA A 58 -0.63 -4.36 4.12
CA ALA A 58 0.06 -4.88 5.31
C ALA A 58 1.53 -4.43 5.38
N LEU A 59 2.23 -4.36 4.23
CA LEU A 59 3.61 -3.86 4.17
C LEU A 59 3.69 -2.35 4.42
N VAL A 60 2.73 -1.57 3.91
CA VAL A 60 2.67 -0.13 4.21
C VAL A 60 2.44 0.09 5.71
N ALA A 61 1.48 -0.63 6.28
CA ALA A 61 1.18 -0.58 7.72
C ALA A 61 2.40 -0.99 8.56
N SER A 62 3.13 -2.04 8.19
CA SER A 62 4.32 -2.48 8.92
C SER A 62 5.46 -1.46 8.83
N GLY A 63 5.66 -0.83 7.67
CA GLY A 63 6.59 0.30 7.51
C GLY A 63 6.27 1.43 8.48
N ARG A 64 4.98 1.70 8.72
CA ARG A 64 4.57 2.71 9.69
C ARG A 64 4.78 2.27 11.14
N VAL A 65 4.58 1.01 11.49
CA VAL A 65 4.94 0.48 12.82
C VAL A 65 6.43 0.65 13.09
N ILE A 66 7.29 0.37 12.09
CA ILE A 66 8.73 0.61 12.19
C ILE A 66 9.01 2.10 12.38
N GLY A 67 8.39 2.97 11.59
CA GLY A 67 8.52 4.43 11.75
C GLY A 67 8.09 4.91 13.15
N PHE A 68 7.00 4.38 13.69
CA PHE A 68 6.58 4.70 15.07
C PHE A 68 7.60 4.27 16.11
N ALA A 69 8.26 3.13 15.92
CA ALA A 69 9.27 2.62 16.83
C ALA A 69 10.58 3.42 16.77
N LEU A 70 10.96 3.93 15.60
CA LEU A 70 12.22 4.63 15.39
C LEU A 70 12.12 6.15 15.58
N ASP A 71 11.07 6.75 15.02
CA ASP A 71 10.93 8.20 14.89
C ASP A 71 9.84 8.78 15.82
N GLY A 72 9.07 7.91 16.48
CA GLY A 72 7.95 8.28 17.34
C GLY A 72 6.62 8.43 16.59
N VAL A 73 5.57 8.82 17.31
CA VAL A 73 4.19 8.83 16.79
C VAL A 73 3.71 10.26 16.56
N VAL A 74 3.24 10.53 15.34
CA VAL A 74 2.56 11.77 14.97
C VAL A 74 1.09 11.48 14.69
N GLN A 75 0.18 12.34 15.15
CA GLN A 75 -1.27 12.10 15.08
C GLN A 75 -1.76 11.81 13.65
N MET A 76 -1.25 12.54 12.65
CA MET A 76 -1.62 12.31 11.25
C MET A 76 -1.25 10.90 10.78
N SER A 77 -0.10 10.39 11.20
CA SER A 77 0.37 9.06 10.85
C SER A 77 -0.48 7.97 11.50
N VAL A 78 -1.01 8.19 12.71
CA VAL A 78 -1.97 7.26 13.35
C VAL A 78 -3.25 7.15 12.53
N VAL A 79 -3.80 8.29 12.07
CA VAL A 79 -5.00 8.29 11.21
C VAL A 79 -4.76 7.47 9.96
N GLN A 80 -3.65 7.72 9.26
CA GLN A 80 -3.29 6.97 8.07
C GLN A 80 -3.11 5.47 8.38
N PHE A 81 -2.54 5.11 9.54
CA PHE A 81 -2.31 3.71 9.93
C PHE A 81 -3.64 2.98 10.09
N VAL A 82 -4.61 3.62 10.73
CA VAL A 82 -5.96 3.08 10.87
C VAL A 82 -6.59 2.81 9.50
N PHE A 83 -6.46 3.74 8.54
CA PHE A 83 -6.96 3.53 7.19
C PHE A 83 -6.29 2.35 6.48
N GLU A 84 -4.98 2.18 6.63
CA GLU A 84 -4.26 1.05 6.05
C GLU A 84 -4.76 -0.29 6.57
N ILE A 85 -4.96 -0.39 7.89
CA ILE A 85 -5.51 -1.60 8.52
C ILE A 85 -6.95 -1.85 8.06
N ILE A 86 -7.79 -0.82 8.00
CA ILE A 86 -9.17 -0.96 7.52
C ILE A 86 -9.17 -1.46 6.06
N PHE A 87 -8.39 -0.84 5.19
CA PHE A 87 -8.29 -1.25 3.78
C PHE A 87 -7.79 -2.68 3.63
N MET A 88 -6.75 -3.05 4.38
CA MET A 88 -6.24 -4.42 4.42
C MET A 88 -7.34 -5.41 4.80
N VAL A 89 -8.06 -5.17 5.90
CA VAL A 89 -9.13 -6.04 6.39
C VAL A 89 -10.26 -6.15 5.37
N VAL A 90 -10.66 -5.05 4.73
CA VAL A 90 -11.66 -5.04 3.67
C VAL A 90 -11.21 -5.90 2.49
N MET A 91 -9.97 -5.77 2.04
CA MET A 91 -9.45 -6.55 0.91
C MET A 91 -9.34 -8.05 1.22
N VAL A 92 -8.88 -8.41 2.43
CA VAL A 92 -8.87 -9.82 2.88
C VAL A 92 -10.28 -10.38 2.92
N THR A 93 -11.24 -9.63 3.48
CA THR A 93 -12.63 -10.07 3.59
C THR A 93 -13.25 -10.24 2.21
N ALA A 94 -13.03 -9.29 1.30
CA ALA A 94 -13.48 -9.38 -0.08
C ALA A 94 -12.87 -10.58 -0.81
N ALA A 95 -11.56 -10.82 -0.66
CA ALA A 95 -10.88 -11.98 -1.26
C ALA A 95 -11.48 -13.30 -0.78
N ARG A 96 -11.79 -13.41 0.51
CA ARG A 96 -12.41 -14.60 1.10
C ARG A 96 -13.84 -14.81 0.59
N SER A 97 -14.63 -13.75 0.47
CA SER A 97 -15.99 -13.83 -0.06
C SER A 97 -16.00 -14.29 -1.52
N VAL A 98 -15.10 -13.76 -2.36
CA VAL A 98 -14.98 -14.16 -3.76
C VAL A 98 -14.52 -15.62 -3.88
N SER A 99 -13.52 -16.02 -3.10
CA SER A 99 -13.05 -17.42 -3.10
C SER A 99 -14.13 -18.40 -2.64
N ALA A 100 -15.03 -17.99 -1.75
CA ALA A 100 -16.14 -18.82 -1.32
C ALA A 100 -17.20 -18.97 -2.43
N SER A 101 -17.46 -17.92 -3.22
CA SER A 101 -18.37 -18.01 -4.36
C SER A 101 -17.83 -18.86 -5.51
N ASP A 102 -16.50 -18.95 -5.68
CA ASP A 102 -15.89 -19.79 -6.72
C ASP A 102 -16.02 -21.30 -6.44
N LEU A 103 -16.42 -21.70 -5.22
CA LEU A 103 -16.63 -23.10 -4.81
C LEU A 103 -18.08 -23.57 -4.95
N GLN A 104 -19.02 -22.68 -5.30
CA GLN A 104 -20.44 -22.98 -5.49
C GLN A 104 -20.76 -23.21 -6.97
#